data_AF-A0A7S2YDB0-F1
#
_entry.id   AF-A0A7S2YDB0-F1
#
_cell.length_a   1.000
_cell.length_b   1.000
_cell.length_c   1.000
_cell.angle_alpha   90.00
_cell.angle_beta   90.00
_cell.angle_gamma   90.00
#
_symmetry.space_group_name_H-M   'P 1'
#
loop_
_entity.id
_entity.type
_entity.pdbx_description
1 polymer ?
#
loop_
_entity_poly.entity_id
_entity_poly.type
_entity_poly.pdbx_seq_one_letter_code
_entity_poly.pdbx_strand_id
1 'polypeptide(L)'
;ENGEDEDMLENEESTPDSNPCAWISLTTYFRQPVSLPGVGLALLYFNVLTFAGMMTAYLVARGMSLSTIGLWRGIASTIGLLGTFAYHESTKHFSLRFTALWSIVWEFICLTITFASIFVLDDTTSLTLLIAGVLFSRIGLWVYDIAVTQLFQQSVPEEERGQVGGTQMSLNSWMELLPFGLAMIFHRPTQFYVMIVGGYLAVGLAMLLYSIDYVRTRRRYQHHRTSDASSYGLQMVPTIDDD
;
A
#
# COMPACT_ATOMS: atom_id res chain seq x y z
N GLU A 1 -11.91 55.05 -48.85
CA GLU A 1 -11.05 53.99 -49.37
C GLU A 1 -9.88 53.86 -48.40
N ASN A 2 -10.16 53.29 -47.22
CA ASN A 2 -10.16 51.84 -46.91
C ASN A 2 -8.69 51.41 -46.84
N GLY A 3 -8.04 51.27 -45.68
CA GLY A 3 -8.53 50.69 -44.42
C GLY A 3 -8.46 49.18 -44.57
N GLU A 4 -7.45 48.55 -43.94
CA GLU A 4 -7.23 47.12 -43.65
C GLU A 4 -5.74 46.76 -43.79
N ASP A 5 -4.92 47.11 -42.79
CA ASP A 5 -3.57 46.55 -42.58
C ASP A 5 -3.31 46.35 -41.06
N GLU A 6 -4.38 46.06 -40.32
CA GLU A 6 -4.31 45.61 -38.92
C GLU A 6 -5.23 44.39 -38.79
N ASP A 7 -4.80 43.41 -38.00
CA ASP A 7 -5.53 42.18 -37.63
C ASP A 7 -5.34 40.94 -38.54
N MET A 8 -4.07 40.55 -38.74
CA MET A 8 -3.69 39.15 -39.00
C MET A 8 -2.86 38.57 -37.84
N LEU A 9 -3.20 38.97 -36.62
CA LEU A 9 -3.04 38.07 -35.47
C LEU A 9 -4.26 37.15 -35.48
N GLU A 10 -4.24 36.16 -36.39
CA GLU A 10 -5.05 34.97 -36.18
C GLU A 10 -4.64 34.45 -34.81
N ASN A 11 -5.54 34.65 -33.85
CA ASN A 11 -5.54 33.97 -32.58
C ASN A 11 -5.31 32.48 -32.89
N GLU A 12 -4.11 31.99 -32.62
CA GLU A 12 -3.96 30.65 -32.06
C GLU A 12 -4.71 30.69 -30.73
N GLU A 13 -6.03 30.60 -30.83
CA GLU A 13 -6.92 30.20 -29.78
C GLU A 13 -6.49 28.76 -29.46
N SER A 14 -5.49 28.66 -28.57
CA SER A 14 -5.08 27.43 -27.93
C SER A 14 -6.36 26.84 -27.37
N THR A 15 -6.91 25.85 -28.09
CA THR A 15 -8.02 25.05 -27.61
C THR A 15 -7.63 24.60 -26.20
N PRO A 16 -8.41 24.92 -25.16
CA PRO A 16 -8.09 24.45 -23.83
C PRO A 16 -8.20 22.93 -23.90
N ASP A 17 -7.05 22.25 -23.82
CA ASP A 17 -6.93 20.81 -23.74
C ASP A 17 -7.77 20.35 -22.55
N SER A 18 -9.01 19.98 -22.84
CA SER A 18 -9.97 19.51 -21.86
C SER A 18 -9.62 18.05 -21.57
N ASN A 19 -8.63 17.89 -20.70
CA ASN A 19 -8.28 16.69 -19.91
C ASN A 19 -7.64 15.48 -20.63
N PRO A 20 -6.43 15.59 -21.20
CA PRO A 20 -5.57 14.43 -21.46
C PRO A 20 -4.61 14.07 -20.29
N CYS A 21 -4.20 15.02 -19.45
CA CYS A 21 -3.08 14.81 -18.52
C CYS A 21 -3.32 13.74 -17.43
N ALA A 22 -4.52 13.68 -16.83
CA ALA A 22 -4.81 12.73 -15.74
C ALA A 22 -4.92 11.27 -16.24
N TRP A 23 -5.65 11.06 -17.34
CA TRP A 23 -5.82 9.74 -17.96
C TRP A 23 -4.50 9.18 -18.50
N ILE A 24 -3.66 10.03 -19.08
CA ILE A 24 -2.31 9.65 -19.52
C ILE A 24 -1.48 9.24 -18.32
N SER A 25 -1.50 10.00 -17.23
CA SER A 25 -0.72 9.67 -16.01
C SER A 25 -1.11 8.34 -15.38
N LEU A 26 -2.42 8.06 -15.30
CA LEU A 26 -2.94 6.80 -14.79
C LEU A 26 -2.55 5.62 -15.69
N THR A 27 -2.61 5.83 -17.01
CA THR A 27 -2.20 4.82 -17.98
C THR A 27 -0.70 4.53 -17.87
N THR A 28 0.14 5.56 -17.77
CA THR A 28 1.59 5.40 -17.53
C THR A 28 1.87 4.64 -16.25
N TYR A 29 1.15 4.96 -15.16
CA TYR A 29 1.26 4.27 -13.88
C TYR A 29 0.95 2.76 -14.01
N PHE A 30 -0.16 2.37 -14.64
CA PHE A 30 -0.54 0.96 -14.75
C PHE A 30 0.33 0.16 -15.73
N ARG A 31 1.05 0.82 -16.64
CA ARG A 31 2.04 0.18 -17.52
C ARG A 31 3.33 -0.17 -16.80
N GLN A 32 3.60 0.43 -15.63
CA GLN A 32 4.81 0.12 -14.87
C GLN A 32 4.81 -1.32 -14.36
N PRO A 33 5.99 -1.98 -14.32
CA PRO A 33 6.12 -3.36 -13.82
C PRO A 33 5.77 -3.51 -12.34
N VAL A 34 5.74 -2.40 -11.58
CA VAL A 34 5.49 -2.35 -10.14
C VAL A 34 4.10 -1.77 -9.79
N SER A 35 3.20 -1.67 -10.77
CA SER A 35 1.85 -1.13 -10.58
C SER A 35 1.01 -1.94 -9.59
N LEU A 36 1.08 -3.27 -9.62
CA LEU A 36 0.36 -4.14 -8.69
C LEU A 36 0.81 -3.97 -7.23
N PRO A 37 2.13 -4.01 -6.92
CA PRO A 37 2.63 -3.62 -5.61
C PRO A 37 2.16 -2.23 -5.15
N GLY A 38 2.14 -1.25 -6.06
CA GLY A 38 1.69 0.10 -5.77
C GLY A 38 0.19 0.24 -5.48
N VAL A 39 -0.66 -0.50 -6.18
CA VAL A 39 -2.09 -0.62 -5.83
C VAL A 39 -2.26 -1.29 -4.47
N GLY A 40 -1.46 -2.33 -4.19
CA GLY A 40 -1.40 -2.94 -2.86
C GLY A 40 -1.03 -1.92 -1.78
N LEU A 41 -0.02 -1.09 -2.05
CA LEU A 41 0.37 -0.01 -1.13
C LEU A 41 -0.78 0.98 -0.92
N ALA A 42 -1.47 1.42 -1.98
CA ALA A 42 -2.63 2.30 -1.84
C ALA A 42 -3.73 1.67 -0.98
N LEU A 43 -3.97 0.36 -1.10
CA LEU A 43 -4.93 -0.35 -0.24
C LEU A 43 -4.52 -0.33 1.24
N LEU A 44 -3.23 -0.36 1.58
CA LEU A 44 -2.76 -0.22 2.97
C LEU A 44 -3.04 1.18 3.54
N TYR A 45 -3.15 2.19 2.67
CA TYR A 45 -3.59 3.54 3.07
C TYR A 45 -5.09 3.62 3.37
N PHE A 46 -5.87 2.56 3.15
CA PHE A 46 -7.20 2.38 3.76
C PHE A 46 -7.06 2.15 5.28
N ASN A 47 -6.51 3.14 5.96
CA ASN A 47 -5.84 3.00 7.23
C ASN A 47 -6.79 3.24 8.42
N VAL A 48 -7.97 2.60 8.37
CA VAL A 48 -9.01 2.76 9.38
C VAL A 48 -8.62 2.20 10.75
N LEU A 49 -7.68 1.25 10.74
CA LEU A 49 -7.25 0.48 11.92
C LEU A 49 -6.05 1.08 12.65
N THR A 50 -5.50 2.22 12.23
CA THR A 50 -4.49 2.90 13.06
C THR A 50 -5.10 3.59 14.26
N PHE A 51 -4.29 3.89 15.27
CA PHE A 51 -4.62 4.75 16.42
C PHE A 51 -4.85 6.23 16.05
N ALA A 52 -5.51 6.46 14.92
CA ALA A 52 -6.03 7.72 14.43
C ALA A 52 -7.44 7.99 15.00
N GLY A 53 -8.14 8.98 14.44
CA GLY A 53 -9.42 9.47 14.96
C GLY A 53 -10.50 8.41 15.11
N MET A 54 -10.66 7.51 14.13
CA MET A 54 -11.73 6.50 14.13
C MET A 54 -11.53 5.40 15.19
N MET A 55 -10.34 4.79 15.25
CA MET A 55 -10.01 3.84 16.31
C MET A 55 -10.10 4.50 17.69
N THR A 56 -9.61 5.74 17.83
CA THR A 56 -9.71 6.49 19.09
C THR A 56 -11.17 6.67 19.51
N ALA A 57 -12.05 7.09 18.59
CA ALA A 57 -13.47 7.25 18.86
C ALA A 57 -14.12 5.93 19.30
N TYR A 58 -13.77 4.82 18.67
CA TYR A 58 -14.24 3.49 19.06
C TYR A 58 -13.75 3.10 20.47
N LEU A 59 -12.46 3.26 20.76
CA LEU A 59 -11.89 2.91 22.06
C LEU A 59 -12.47 3.77 23.20
N VAL A 60 -12.69 5.07 22.97
CA VAL A 60 -13.38 5.96 23.93
C VAL A 60 -14.83 5.52 24.13
N ALA A 61 -15.55 5.17 23.06
CA ALA A 61 -16.92 4.67 23.16
C ALA A 61 -17.00 3.34 23.95
N ARG A 62 -15.91 2.57 23.98
CA ARG A 62 -15.75 1.34 24.76
C ARG A 62 -15.21 1.57 26.18
N GLY A 63 -15.10 2.83 26.62
CA GLY A 63 -14.74 3.21 27.99
C GLY A 63 -13.24 3.38 28.25
N MET A 64 -12.39 3.35 27.22
CA MET A 64 -10.95 3.56 27.40
C MET A 64 -10.61 5.04 27.61
N SER A 65 -9.73 5.33 28.56
CA SER A 65 -9.27 6.70 28.81
C SER A 65 -8.41 7.23 27.66
N LEU A 66 -8.50 8.53 27.36
CA LEU A 66 -7.68 9.19 26.33
C LEU A 66 -6.17 9.07 26.61
N SER A 67 -5.78 9.07 27.90
CA SER A 67 -4.38 8.89 28.31
C SER A 67 -3.86 7.50 27.91
N THR A 68 -4.65 6.45 28.13
CA THR A 68 -4.30 5.07 27.73
C THR A 68 -4.21 4.94 26.21
N ILE A 69 -5.16 5.52 25.47
CA ILE A 69 -5.10 5.52 24.00
C ILE A 69 -3.86 6.28 23.50
N GLY A 70 -3.53 7.40 24.16
CA GLY A 70 -2.32 8.16 23.87
C GLY A 70 -1.04 7.36 24.06
N LEU A 71 -0.96 6.58 25.14
CA LEU A 71 0.16 5.67 25.40
C LEU A 71 0.29 4.61 24.29
N TRP A 72 -0.81 3.93 23.96
CA TRP A 72 -0.80 2.92 22.89
C TRP A 72 -0.41 3.51 21.53
N ARG A 73 -0.84 4.74 21.23
CA ARG A 73 -0.42 5.46 20.01
C ARG A 73 1.08 5.74 20.01
N GLY A 74 1.64 6.14 21.15
CA GLY A 74 3.08 6.33 21.32
C GLY A 74 3.85 5.04 21.03
N ILE A 75 3.42 3.92 21.62
CA ILE A 75 3.99 2.58 21.39
C ILE A 75 3.84 2.16 19.93
N ALA A 76 2.69 2.41 19.30
CA ALA A 76 2.46 2.12 17.89
C ALA A 76 3.43 2.89 16.98
N SER A 77 3.74 4.14 17.34
CA SER A 77 4.70 4.96 16.60
C SER A 77 6.13 4.45 16.75
N THR A 78 6.54 4.01 17.94
CA THR A 78 7.88 3.45 18.15
C THR A 78 8.03 2.11 17.43
N ILE A 79 7.02 1.24 17.46
CA ILE A 79 7.01 -0.02 16.70
C ILE A 79 7.09 0.26 15.19
N GLY A 80 6.38 1.27 14.69
CA GLY A 80 6.50 1.70 13.30
C GLY A 80 7.93 2.09 12.91
N LEU A 81 8.61 2.86 13.77
CA LEU A 81 10.03 3.21 13.58
C LEU A 81 10.95 1.98 13.63
N LEU A 82 10.66 1.00 14.47
CA LEU A 82 11.38 -0.29 14.48
C LEU A 82 11.22 -1.04 13.16
N GLY A 83 10.12 -0.82 12.44
CA GLY A 83 9.91 -1.30 11.07
C GLY A 83 11.03 -0.86 10.11
N THR A 84 11.57 0.34 10.26
CA THR A 84 12.71 0.81 9.43
C THR A 84 13.97 -0.02 9.66
N PHE A 85 14.25 -0.39 10.91
CA PHE A 85 15.36 -1.29 11.23
C PHE A 85 15.11 -2.70 10.70
N ALA A 86 13.88 -3.21 10.83
CA ALA A 86 13.49 -4.50 10.27
C ALA A 86 13.62 -4.54 8.75
N TYR A 87 13.28 -3.46 8.04
CA TYR A 87 13.51 -3.34 6.60
C TYR A 87 15.00 -3.37 6.25
N HIS A 88 15.82 -2.60 6.98
CA HIS A 88 17.26 -2.56 6.74
C HIS A 88 17.94 -3.90 7.01
N GLU A 89 17.54 -4.60 8.06
CA GLU A 89 18.03 -5.95 8.37
C GLU A 89 17.56 -6.97 7.31
N SER A 90 16.27 -6.96 6.96
CA SER A 90 15.72 -7.86 5.97
C SER A 90 16.39 -7.70 4.60
N THR A 91 16.70 -6.47 4.18
CA THR A 91 17.36 -6.23 2.87
C THR A 91 18.85 -6.60 2.84
N LYS A 92 19.49 -6.84 4.00
CA LYS A 92 20.84 -7.40 4.05
C LYS A 92 20.86 -8.90 3.78
N HIS A 93 19.81 -9.60 4.20
CA HIS A 93 19.72 -11.05 4.11
C HIS A 93 18.87 -11.54 2.94
N PHE A 94 17.86 -10.76 2.55
CA PHE A 94 16.88 -11.14 1.55
C PHE A 94 16.78 -10.11 0.41
N SER A 95 16.26 -10.56 -0.73
CA SER A 95 15.94 -9.67 -1.84
C SER A 95 14.84 -8.68 -1.49
N LEU A 96 14.86 -7.50 -2.10
CA LEU A 96 13.84 -6.45 -1.89
C LEU A 96 12.40 -6.96 -2.10
N ARG A 97 12.19 -7.77 -3.15
CA ARG A 97 10.87 -8.36 -3.43
C ARG A 97 10.43 -9.37 -2.38
N PHE A 98 11.36 -10.11 -1.79
CA PHE A 98 11.05 -11.01 -0.68
C PHE A 98 10.78 -10.23 0.61
N THR A 99 11.53 -9.15 0.87
CA THR A 99 11.28 -8.24 2.00
C THR A 99 9.85 -7.71 2.00
N ALA A 100 9.36 -7.23 0.85
CA ALA A 100 7.96 -6.81 0.73
C ALA A 100 6.96 -7.99 0.83
N LEU A 101 7.33 -9.22 0.43
CA LEU A 101 6.44 -10.37 0.54
C LEU A 101 6.23 -10.78 2.00
N TRP A 102 7.31 -10.94 2.77
CA TRP A 102 7.16 -11.36 4.16
C TRP A 102 6.44 -10.28 4.97
N SER A 103 6.70 -9.00 4.68
CA SER A 103 6.13 -7.90 5.46
C SER A 103 4.62 -7.81 5.31
N ILE A 104 4.09 -7.99 4.09
CA ILE A 104 2.64 -8.00 3.87
C ILE A 104 1.98 -9.25 4.46
N VAL A 105 2.66 -10.40 4.44
CA VAL A 105 2.18 -11.63 5.11
C VAL A 105 2.14 -11.44 6.62
N TRP A 106 3.18 -10.85 7.20
CA TRP A 106 3.23 -10.51 8.62
C TRP A 106 2.08 -9.59 9.02
N GLU A 107 1.88 -8.51 8.26
CA GLU A 107 0.78 -7.58 8.48
C GLU A 107 -0.59 -8.29 8.45
N PHE A 108 -0.81 -9.16 7.46
CA PHE A 108 -2.05 -9.92 7.32
C PHE A 108 -2.28 -10.91 8.48
N ILE A 109 -1.23 -11.58 8.97
CA ILE A 109 -1.31 -12.46 10.16
C ILE A 109 -1.73 -11.64 11.38
N CYS A 110 -1.08 -10.50 11.63
CA CYS A 110 -1.43 -9.63 12.75
C CYS A 110 -2.86 -9.10 12.65
N LEU A 111 -3.32 -8.70 11.46
CA LEU A 111 -4.69 -8.26 11.27
C LEU A 111 -5.71 -9.40 11.31
N THR A 112 -5.31 -10.64 11.08
CA THR A 112 -6.17 -11.81 11.33
C THR A 112 -6.51 -11.92 12.82
N ILE A 113 -5.56 -11.60 13.71
CA ILE A 113 -5.80 -11.53 15.16
C ILE A 113 -6.80 -10.41 15.48
N THR A 114 -6.63 -9.24 14.85
CA THR A 114 -7.57 -8.12 14.96
C THR A 114 -8.98 -8.50 14.47
N PHE A 115 -9.09 -9.20 13.34
CA PHE A 115 -10.36 -9.67 12.80
C PHE A 115 -11.02 -10.70 13.72
N ALA A 116 -10.23 -11.62 14.29
CA ALA A 116 -10.72 -12.61 15.25
C ALA A 116 -11.34 -11.97 16.51
N SER A 117 -10.91 -10.76 16.88
CA SER A 117 -11.44 -10.04 18.04
C SER A 117 -12.94 -9.75 17.95
N ILE A 118 -13.51 -9.69 16.75
CA ILE A 118 -14.95 -9.48 16.52
C ILE A 118 -15.78 -10.64 17.08
N PHE A 119 -15.24 -11.86 17.05
CA PHE A 119 -15.95 -13.06 17.49
C PHE A 119 -15.79 -13.35 18.99
N VAL A 120 -14.95 -12.57 19.67
CA VAL A 120 -14.72 -12.73 21.11
C VAL A 120 -15.78 -11.96 21.89
N LEU A 121 -16.55 -12.68 22.70
CA LEU A 121 -17.64 -12.12 23.51
C LEU A 121 -17.14 -11.32 24.72
N ASP A 122 -15.97 -11.66 25.25
CA ASP A 122 -15.37 -10.93 26.36
C ASP A 122 -14.79 -9.60 25.87
N ASP A 123 -15.33 -8.50 26.39
CA ASP A 123 -14.98 -7.15 25.96
C ASP A 123 -13.50 -6.82 26.19
N THR A 124 -12.91 -7.29 27.28
CA THR A 124 -11.51 -7.02 27.62
C THR A 124 -10.59 -7.73 26.63
N THR A 125 -10.81 -9.02 26.43
CA THR A 125 -10.03 -9.86 25.51
C THR A 125 -10.18 -9.37 24.08
N SER A 126 -11.39 -9.01 23.65
CA SER A 126 -11.64 -8.44 22.32
C SER A 126 -10.84 -7.15 22.09
N LEU A 127 -10.85 -6.21 23.05
CA LEU A 127 -10.08 -4.97 22.93
C LEU A 127 -8.56 -5.23 22.95
N THR A 128 -8.08 -6.16 23.77
CA THR A 128 -6.67 -6.53 23.82
C THR A 128 -6.20 -7.12 22.48
N LEU A 129 -6.97 -8.03 21.88
CA LEU A 129 -6.64 -8.62 20.59
C LEU A 129 -6.65 -7.58 19.46
N LEU A 130 -7.66 -6.68 19.45
CA LEU A 130 -7.74 -5.57 18.51
C LEU A 130 -6.51 -4.66 18.59
N ILE A 131 -6.15 -4.23 19.80
CA ILE A 131 -5.02 -3.33 20.04
C ILE A 131 -3.69 -4.02 19.73
N ALA A 132 -3.49 -5.25 20.19
CA ALA A 132 -2.26 -6.00 19.98
C ALA A 132 -2.03 -6.30 18.49
N GLY A 133 -3.06 -6.79 17.78
CA GLY A 133 -2.97 -7.08 16.34
C GLY A 133 -2.61 -5.83 15.53
N VAL A 134 -3.26 -4.70 15.82
CA VAL A 134 -2.94 -3.40 15.18
C VAL A 134 -1.53 -2.90 15.53
N LEU A 135 -1.07 -3.09 16.77
CA LEU A 135 0.27 -2.65 17.18
C LEU A 135 1.36 -3.40 16.42
N PHE A 136 1.28 -4.73 16.38
CA PHE A 136 2.29 -5.56 15.74
C PHE A 136 2.23 -5.48 14.20
N SER A 137 1.05 -5.21 13.63
CA SER A 137 0.91 -5.03 12.18
C SER A 137 1.69 -3.82 11.65
N ARG A 138 1.99 -2.82 12.50
CA ARG A 138 2.77 -1.62 12.12
C ARG A 138 4.14 -1.95 11.56
N ILE A 139 4.78 -3.03 12.02
CA ILE A 139 6.09 -3.46 11.49
C ILE A 139 5.93 -3.85 10.02
N GLY A 140 4.97 -4.71 9.70
CA GLY A 140 4.71 -5.18 8.34
C GLY A 140 4.35 -4.03 7.40
N LEU A 141 3.46 -3.15 7.85
CA LEU A 141 3.03 -1.97 7.09
C LEU A 141 4.21 -1.06 6.72
N TRP A 142 5.06 -0.71 7.70
CA TRP A 142 6.21 0.16 7.45
C TRP A 142 7.26 -0.49 6.55
N VAL A 143 7.57 -1.77 6.77
CA VAL A 143 8.52 -2.50 5.91
C VAL A 143 7.99 -2.61 4.48
N TYR A 144 6.69 -2.89 4.31
CA TYR A 144 6.07 -2.97 2.99
C TYR A 144 6.11 -1.63 2.26
N ASP A 145 5.75 -0.53 2.94
CA ASP A 145 5.78 0.82 2.38
C ASP A 145 7.17 1.21 1.86
N ILE A 146 8.20 1.03 2.71
CA ILE A 146 9.58 1.31 2.31
C ILE A 146 10.01 0.41 1.15
N ALA A 147 9.68 -0.88 1.20
CA ALA A 147 10.08 -1.83 0.17
C ALA A 147 9.42 -1.54 -1.19
N VAL A 148 8.12 -1.23 -1.22
CA VAL A 148 7.41 -0.86 -2.45
C VAL A 148 7.89 0.49 -2.98
N THR A 149 8.13 1.46 -2.11
CA THR A 149 8.72 2.75 -2.51
C THR A 149 10.09 2.53 -3.17
N GLN A 150 10.92 1.65 -2.62
CA GLN A 150 12.20 1.31 -3.24
C GLN A 150 12.01 0.54 -4.57
N LEU A 151 11.00 -0.32 -4.68
CA LEU A 151 10.68 -0.99 -5.95
C LEU A 151 10.32 0.02 -7.04
N PHE A 152 9.58 1.08 -6.72
CA PHE A 152 9.31 2.19 -7.64
C PHE A 152 10.59 2.92 -8.05
N GLN A 153 11.45 3.24 -7.10
CA GLN A 153 12.72 3.93 -7.37
C GLN A 153 13.65 3.12 -8.29
N GLN A 154 13.68 1.80 -8.13
CA GLN A 154 14.53 0.91 -8.93
C GLN A 154 13.94 0.55 -10.30
N SER A 155 12.62 0.52 -10.43
CA SER A 155 11.95 -0.03 -11.63
C SER A 155 11.44 1.03 -12.60
N VAL A 156 11.19 2.25 -12.14
CA VAL A 156 10.60 3.32 -12.97
C VAL A 156 11.71 4.20 -13.58
N PRO A 157 11.63 4.51 -14.89
CA PRO A 157 12.55 5.44 -15.56
C PRO A 157 12.52 6.85 -14.95
N GLU A 158 13.67 7.54 -14.96
CA GLU A 158 13.84 8.85 -14.31
C GLU A 158 12.87 9.92 -14.80
N GLU A 159 12.57 9.92 -16.09
CA GLU A 159 11.63 10.83 -16.75
C GLU A 159 10.18 10.63 -16.31
N GLU A 160 9.80 9.41 -15.90
CA GLU A 160 8.43 9.06 -15.51
C GLU A 160 8.24 9.03 -13.98
N ARG A 161 9.33 8.98 -13.19
CA ARG A 161 9.27 8.86 -11.71
C ARG A 161 8.39 9.91 -11.05
N GLY A 162 8.46 11.16 -11.52
CA GLY A 162 7.63 12.24 -10.99
C GLY A 162 6.13 12.01 -11.22
N GLN A 163 5.76 11.63 -12.45
CA GLN A 163 4.36 11.37 -12.83
C GLN A 163 3.80 10.12 -12.11
N VAL A 164 4.57 9.03 -12.08
CA VAL A 164 4.18 7.78 -11.42
C VAL A 164 4.09 7.99 -9.91
N GLY A 165 5.04 8.69 -9.30
CA GLY A 165 5.02 9.03 -7.88
C GLY A 165 3.85 9.93 -7.49
N GLY A 166 3.54 10.95 -8.30
CA GLY A 166 2.36 11.79 -8.10
C GLY A 166 1.05 11.01 -8.20
N THR A 167 0.98 10.05 -9.13
CA THR A 167 -0.19 9.16 -9.26
C THR A 167 -0.31 8.25 -8.04
N GLN A 168 0.79 7.65 -7.57
CA GLN A 168 0.81 6.84 -6.34
C GLN A 168 0.33 7.62 -5.12
N MET A 169 0.83 8.85 -4.92
CA MET A 169 0.38 9.70 -3.81
C MET A 169 -1.10 10.00 -3.91
N SER A 170 -1.61 10.30 -5.11
CA SER A 170 -3.04 10.55 -5.33
C SER A 170 -3.90 9.32 -4.99
N LEU A 171 -3.46 8.12 -5.37
CA LEU A 171 -4.12 6.86 -5.01
C LEU A 171 -4.11 6.63 -3.49
N ASN A 172 -2.97 6.85 -2.83
CA ASN A 172 -2.84 6.74 -1.38
C ASN A 172 -3.79 7.71 -0.67
N SER A 173 -3.83 8.99 -1.08
CA SER A 173 -4.74 9.99 -0.51
C SER A 173 -6.20 9.62 -0.72
N TRP A 174 -6.57 9.08 -1.88
CA TRP A 174 -7.94 8.66 -2.13
C TRP A 174 -8.35 7.51 -1.20
N MET A 175 -7.47 6.52 -0.99
CA MET A 175 -7.72 5.42 -0.06
C MET A 175 -7.73 5.86 1.41
N GLU A 176 -6.94 6.87 1.78
CA GLU A 176 -6.94 7.47 3.12
C GLU A 176 -8.23 8.24 3.43
N LEU A 177 -8.88 8.81 2.42
CA LEU A 177 -10.15 9.52 2.56
C LEU A 177 -11.35 8.57 2.73
N LEU A 178 -11.32 7.37 2.12
CA LEU A 178 -12.44 6.42 2.14
C LEU A 178 -12.94 6.07 3.54
N PRO A 179 -12.07 5.77 4.53
CA PRO A 179 -12.49 5.52 5.90
C PRO A 179 -13.35 6.62 6.52
N PHE A 180 -13.07 7.90 6.24
CA PHE A 180 -13.90 9.01 6.73
C PHE A 180 -15.30 9.00 6.12
N GLY A 181 -15.41 8.69 4.83
CA GLY A 181 -16.69 8.46 4.16
C GLY A 181 -17.50 7.33 4.81
N LEU A 182 -16.84 6.20 5.06
CA LEU A 182 -17.46 5.07 5.75
C LEU A 182 -17.87 5.44 7.19
N ALA A 183 -17.11 6.27 7.89
CA ALA A 183 -17.44 6.66 9.26
C ALA A 183 -18.66 7.57 9.32
N MET A 184 -18.92 8.38 8.29
CA MET A 184 -20.16 9.14 8.18
C MET A 184 -21.38 8.23 8.00
N ILE A 185 -21.25 7.16 7.22
CA ILE A 185 -22.32 6.18 7.00
C ILE A 185 -22.53 5.29 8.24
N PHE A 186 -21.43 4.74 8.77
CA PHE A 186 -21.39 3.82 9.91
C PHE A 186 -20.92 4.52 11.18
N HIS A 187 -21.69 5.51 11.62
CA HIS A 187 -21.29 6.41 12.71
C HIS A 187 -21.47 5.80 14.12
N ARG A 188 -22.08 4.61 14.26
CA ARG A 188 -22.35 3.99 15.56
C ARG A 188 -21.20 3.08 15.99
N PRO A 189 -20.75 3.10 17.26
CA PRO A 189 -19.69 2.22 17.75
C PRO A 189 -20.00 0.72 17.57
N THR A 190 -21.27 0.34 17.61
CA THR A 190 -21.71 -1.05 17.36
C THR A 190 -21.48 -1.53 15.92
N GLN A 191 -21.30 -0.60 14.97
CA GLN A 191 -21.04 -0.88 13.56
C GLN A 191 -19.54 -0.82 13.23
N PHE A 192 -18.67 -0.56 14.21
CA PHE A 192 -17.23 -0.43 13.99
C PHE A 192 -16.59 -1.70 13.42
N TYR A 193 -17.22 -2.88 13.61
CA TYR A 193 -16.78 -4.11 12.96
C TYR A 193 -16.69 -3.99 11.43
N VAL A 194 -17.51 -3.15 10.79
CA VAL A 194 -17.45 -2.89 9.34
C VAL A 194 -16.09 -2.30 8.96
N MET A 195 -15.53 -1.43 9.80
CA MET A 195 -14.20 -0.86 9.61
C MET A 195 -13.12 -1.93 9.76
N ILE A 196 -13.23 -2.79 10.78
CA ILE A 196 -12.28 -3.89 10.99
C ILE A 196 -12.29 -4.85 9.81
N VAL A 197 -13.48 -5.25 9.35
CA VAL A 197 -13.65 -6.10 8.15
C VAL A 197 -13.07 -5.41 6.92
N GLY A 198 -13.38 -4.14 6.69
CA GLY A 198 -12.86 -3.38 5.56
C GLY A 198 -11.34 -3.32 5.53
N GLY A 199 -10.70 -3.02 6.67
CA GLY A 199 -9.25 -2.99 6.80
C GLY A 199 -8.61 -4.37 6.56
N TYR A 200 -9.21 -5.41 7.12
CA TYR A 200 -8.77 -6.79 6.91
C TYR A 200 -8.84 -7.22 5.43
N LEU A 201 -9.94 -6.90 4.74
CA LEU A 201 -10.11 -7.19 3.33
C LEU A 201 -9.16 -6.37 2.44
N ALA A 202 -8.92 -5.10 2.78
CA ALA A 202 -7.98 -4.25 2.05
C ALA A 202 -6.56 -4.81 2.10
N VAL A 203 -6.07 -5.20 3.28
CA VAL A 203 -4.75 -5.83 3.44
C VAL A 203 -4.70 -7.22 2.81
N GLY A 204 -5.77 -8.01 2.92
CA GLY A 204 -5.88 -9.30 2.22
C GLY A 204 -5.79 -9.15 0.71
N LEU A 205 -6.47 -8.15 0.14
CA LEU A 205 -6.38 -7.84 -1.29
C LEU A 205 -4.98 -7.35 -1.68
N ALA A 206 -4.35 -6.49 -0.87
CA ALA A 206 -2.98 -6.05 -1.09
C ALA A 206 -1.99 -7.24 -1.11
N MET A 207 -2.12 -8.16 -0.15
CA MET A 207 -1.34 -9.38 -0.08
C MET A 207 -1.53 -10.26 -1.33
N LEU A 208 -2.77 -10.42 -1.79
CA LEU A 208 -3.08 -11.18 -3.00
C LEU A 208 -2.46 -10.53 -4.25
N LEU A 209 -2.64 -9.21 -4.43
CA LEU A 209 -2.09 -8.47 -5.56
C LEU A 209 -0.56 -8.56 -5.60
N TYR A 210 0.09 -8.38 -4.44
CA TYR A 210 1.54 -8.48 -4.32
C TYR A 210 2.04 -9.91 -4.58
N SER A 211 1.35 -10.92 -4.05
CA SER A 211 1.70 -12.33 -4.27
C SER A 211 1.59 -12.73 -5.75
N ILE A 212 0.54 -12.24 -6.44
CA ILE A 212 0.37 -12.44 -7.88
C ILE A 212 1.53 -11.78 -8.65
N ASP A 213 1.89 -10.55 -8.31
CA ASP A 213 3.03 -9.86 -8.92
C ASP A 213 4.34 -10.59 -8.70
N TYR A 214 4.59 -11.04 -7.46
CA TYR A 214 5.78 -11.80 -7.09
C TYR A 214 5.93 -13.07 -7.92
N VAL A 215 4.85 -13.86 -8.05
CA VAL A 215 4.85 -15.09 -8.87
C VAL A 215 5.01 -14.79 -10.35
N ARG A 216 4.30 -13.78 -10.88
CA ARG A 216 4.41 -13.38 -12.30
C ARG A 216 5.82 -12.95 -12.64
N THR A 217 6.44 -12.18 -11.76
CA THR A 217 7.79 -11.69 -11.93
C THR A 217 8.81 -12.81 -11.84
N ARG A 218 8.71 -13.71 -10.86
CA ARG A 218 9.59 -14.90 -10.76
C ARG A 218 9.50 -15.78 -12.01
N ARG A 219 8.30 -15.99 -12.56
CA ARG A 219 8.10 -16.75 -13.81
C ARG A 219 8.77 -16.08 -15.01
N ARG A 220 8.70 -14.74 -15.14
CA ARG A 220 9.39 -14.00 -16.21
C ARG A 220 10.90 -14.17 -16.15
N TYR A 221 11.51 -14.07 -14.96
CA TYR A 221 12.95 -14.31 -14.80
C TYR A 221 13.37 -15.74 -15.19
N GLN A 222 12.60 -16.74 -14.77
CA GLN A 222 12.88 -18.13 -15.16
C GLN A 222 12.80 -18.31 -16.67
N HIS A 223 11.81 -17.72 -17.33
CA HIS A 223 11.63 -17.86 -18.77
C HIS A 223 12.77 -17.19 -19.56
N HIS A 224 13.17 -15.96 -19.21
CA HIS A 224 14.31 -15.31 -19.85
C HIS A 224 15.60 -16.13 -19.70
N ARG A 225 15.85 -16.67 -18.49
CA ARG A 225 17.03 -17.52 -18.25
C ARG A 225 17.02 -18.80 -19.07
N THR A 226 15.86 -19.45 -19.25
CA THR A 226 15.75 -20.64 -20.11
C THR A 226 15.97 -20.33 -21.58
N SER A 227 15.47 -19.18 -22.06
CA SER A 227 15.63 -18.75 -23.45
C SER A 227 17.09 -18.42 -23.75
N ASP A 228 17.78 -17.72 -22.83
CA ASP A 228 19.20 -17.40 -22.96
C ASP A 228 20.06 -18.67 -22.93
N ALA A 229 19.83 -19.57 -21.98
CA ALA A 229 20.56 -20.84 -21.89
C ALA A 229 20.40 -21.70 -23.17
N SER A 230 19.20 -21.71 -23.76
CA SER A 230 18.95 -22.36 -25.05
C SER A 230 19.68 -21.67 -26.21
N SER A 231 19.80 -20.34 -26.18
CA SER A 231 20.49 -19.55 -27.21
C SER A 231 22.01 -19.78 -27.18
N TYR A 232 22.58 -20.05 -26.00
CA TYR A 232 24.00 -20.35 -25.82
C TYR A 232 24.36 -21.85 -25.88
N GLY A 233 23.39 -22.74 -26.14
CA GLY A 233 23.63 -24.19 -26.22
C GLY A 233 24.07 -24.85 -24.91
N LEU A 234 23.82 -24.19 -23.76
CA LEU A 234 24.19 -24.71 -22.43
C LEU A 234 23.06 -25.56 -21.86
N GLN A 235 23.36 -26.82 -21.50
CA GLN A 235 22.44 -27.61 -20.69
C GLN A 235 22.37 -27.04 -19.26
N MET A 236 21.15 -26.77 -18.79
CA MET A 236 20.90 -26.20 -17.46
C MET A 236 21.32 -27.19 -16.37
N VAL A 237 22.31 -26.81 -15.55
CA VAL A 237 22.57 -27.47 -14.26
C VAL A 237 21.49 -27.02 -13.27
N PRO A 238 20.77 -27.94 -12.60
CA PRO A 238 19.82 -27.56 -11.57
C PRO A 238 20.57 -26.84 -10.44
N THR A 239 20.18 -25.61 -10.13
CA THR A 239 20.59 -24.99 -8.88
C THR A 239 19.83 -25.70 -7.77
N ILE A 240 20.57 -26.34 -6.87
CA ILE A 240 20.06 -26.65 -5.53
C ILE A 240 19.77 -25.27 -4.93
N ASP A 241 18.49 -24.93 -4.82
CA ASP A 241 18.07 -23.73 -4.10
C ASP A 241 18.53 -23.92 -2.64
N ASP A 242 19.44 -23.07 -2.17
CA ASP A 242 19.69 -22.92 -0.74
C ASP A 242 18.48 -22.15 -0.17
N ASP A 243 17.60 -22.90 0.49
CA ASP A 243 16.51 -22.44 1.37
C ASP A 243 17.04 -21.57 2.53
#